data_AF-A0A1F7LNZ4-F1
#
_entry.id   AF-A0A1F7LNZ4-F1
#
_cell.length_a   1.000
_cell.length_b   1.000
_cell.length_c   1.000
_cell.angle_alpha   90.00
_cell.angle_beta   90.00
_cell.angle_gamma   90.00
#
_symmetry.space_group_name_H-M   'P 1'
#
loop_
_entity.id
_entity.type
_entity.pdbx_description
1 polymer ?
#
loop_
_entity_poly.entity_id
_entity_poly.type
_entity_poly.pdbx_seq_one_letter_code
_entity_poly.pdbx_strand_id
1 'polypeptide(L)'
;MFDIGLQELVVIFVLALLVFGPRNLPQLGRSLGRAMREFRRASEEFRSTIETNLEINSPDPVPSPFPEPAPVEPAPAAPTPATAEAPAAVSGSDAPPTPEEPAGEPFLAQRGAKLFHSRACGWARQVAEPERLYFKRVADAKEAGFLVCPVCDPWEAA
;
A
#
# COMPACT_ATOMS: atom_id res chain seq x y z
N MET A 1 -31.39 30.23 -4.48
CA MET A 1 -31.01 31.13 -3.37
C MET A 1 -29.75 30.52 -2.76
N PHE A 2 -28.63 31.26 -2.84
CA PHE A 2 -27.23 30.78 -2.84
C PHE A 2 -26.78 30.15 -4.16
N ASP A 3 -26.59 31.00 -5.17
CA ASP A 3 -25.76 30.70 -6.33
C ASP A 3 -24.28 30.78 -5.89
N ILE A 4 -23.86 29.87 -5.00
CA ILE A 4 -22.44 29.74 -4.65
C ILE A 4 -21.80 29.03 -5.83
N GLY A 5 -21.24 29.84 -6.72
CA GLY A 5 -20.42 29.36 -7.81
C GLY A 5 -19.07 28.87 -7.30
N LEU A 6 -18.32 28.27 -8.23
CA LEU A 6 -16.93 27.88 -7.98
C LEU A 6 -16.08 29.08 -7.54
N GLN A 7 -16.39 30.29 -8.02
CA GLN A 7 -15.63 31.49 -7.74
C GLN A 7 -15.75 31.92 -6.27
N GLU A 8 -16.98 31.93 -5.73
CA GLU A 8 -17.25 32.23 -4.32
C GLU A 8 -16.61 31.19 -3.40
N LEU A 9 -16.68 29.90 -3.77
CA LEU A 9 -16.05 28.81 -3.02
C LEU A 9 -14.52 28.99 -2.96
N VAL A 10 -13.88 29.37 -4.06
CA VAL A 10 -12.43 29.62 -4.10
C VAL A 10 -12.04 30.80 -3.20
N VAL A 11 -12.82 31.90 -3.21
CA VAL A 11 -12.55 33.05 -2.32
C VAL A 11 -12.61 32.62 -0.85
N ILE A 12 -13.67 31.91 -0.46
CA ILE A 12 -13.81 31.40 0.91
C ILE A 12 -12.67 30.44 1.26
N PHE A 13 -12.27 29.58 0.33
CA PHE A 13 -11.16 28.64 0.53
C PHE A 13 -9.82 29.36 0.73
N VAL A 14 -9.55 30.42 -0.03
CA VAL A 14 -8.35 31.25 0.15
C VAL A 14 -8.35 31.94 1.52
N LEU A 15 -9.49 32.48 1.96
CA LEU A 15 -9.59 33.03 3.33
C LEU A 15 -9.35 31.95 4.39
N ALA A 16 -9.93 30.77 4.23
CA ALA A 16 -9.70 29.64 5.13
C ALA A 16 -8.21 29.23 5.15
N LEU A 17 -7.56 29.21 3.98
CA LEU A 17 -6.12 28.94 3.86
C LEU A 17 -5.25 30.02 4.51
N LEU A 18 -5.69 31.28 4.54
CA LEU A 18 -4.99 32.35 5.25
C LEU A 18 -5.09 32.19 6.77
N VAL A 19 -6.28 31.84 7.29
CA VAL A 19 -6.51 31.64 8.72
C VAL A 19 -5.84 30.36 9.22
N PHE A 20 -6.07 29.24 8.53
CA PHE A 20 -5.57 27.94 8.96
C PHE A 20 -4.18 27.63 8.40
N GLY A 21 -3.79 28.18 7.26
CA GLY A 21 -2.52 27.89 6.58
C GLY A 21 -2.61 26.69 5.62
N PRO A 22 -1.99 26.75 4.43
CA PRO A 22 -2.01 25.66 3.44
C PRO A 22 -1.32 24.38 3.91
N ARG A 23 -0.43 24.47 4.90
CA ARG A 23 0.25 23.30 5.49
C ARG A 23 -0.61 22.56 6.51
N ASN A 24 -1.54 23.24 7.17
CA ASN A 24 -2.38 22.64 8.20
C ASN A 24 -3.60 21.92 7.61
N LEU A 25 -4.16 22.43 6.50
CA LEU A 25 -5.28 21.78 5.80
C LEU A 25 -5.05 20.29 5.45
N PRO A 26 -3.91 19.88 4.84
CA PRO A 26 -3.64 18.46 4.57
C PRO A 26 -3.35 17.66 5.85
N GLN A 27 -2.89 18.31 6.92
CA GLN A 27 -2.67 17.65 8.20
C GLN A 27 -4.01 17.32 8.89
N LEU A 28 -4.94 18.29 8.93
CA LEU A 28 -6.32 18.09 9.41
C LEU A 28 -7.10 17.11 8.53
N GLY A 29 -6.95 17.18 7.21
CA GLY A 29 -7.58 16.23 6.29
C GLY A 29 -7.12 14.79 6.52
N ARG A 30 -5.83 14.57 6.83
CA ARG A 30 -5.30 13.24 7.17
C ARG A 30 -5.83 12.71 8.50
N SER A 31 -5.93 13.54 9.53
CA SER A 31 -6.47 13.11 10.83
C SER A 31 -7.97 12.83 10.74
N LEU A 32 -8.73 13.74 10.11
CA LEU A 32 -10.16 13.55 9.87
C LEU A 32 -10.43 12.35 8.95
N GLY A 33 -9.60 12.15 7.93
CA GLY A 33 -9.72 11.02 7.02
C GLY A 33 -9.51 9.66 7.70
N ARG A 34 -8.55 9.57 8.64
CA ARG A 34 -8.37 8.35 9.47
C ARG A 34 -9.58 8.13 10.36
N ALA A 35 -9.98 9.15 11.11
CA ALA A 35 -11.17 9.08 11.98
C ALA A 35 -12.43 8.68 11.20
N MET A 36 -12.62 9.23 10.00
CA MET A 36 -13.76 8.90 9.15
C MET A 36 -13.70 7.46 8.61
N ARG A 37 -12.49 6.94 8.36
CA ARG A 37 -12.28 5.55 7.92
C ARG A 37 -12.54 4.55 9.04
N GLU A 38 -12.06 4.86 10.25
CA GLU A 38 -12.34 4.09 11.46
C GLU A 38 -13.83 4.12 11.79
N PHE A 39 -14.48 5.29 11.70
CA PHE A 39 -15.91 5.43 11.90
C PHE A 39 -16.72 4.64 10.87
N ARG A 40 -16.34 4.67 9.58
CA ARG A 40 -17.00 3.86 8.54
C ARG A 40 -16.88 2.37 8.84
N ARG A 41 -15.68 1.90 9.21
CA ARG A 41 -15.44 0.48 9.55
C ARG A 41 -16.28 0.04 10.76
N ALA A 42 -16.31 0.87 11.81
CA ALA A 42 -17.17 0.63 12.96
C ALA A 42 -18.65 0.61 12.57
N SER A 43 -19.09 1.56 11.74
CA SER A 43 -20.48 1.63 11.26
C SER A 43 -20.88 0.39 10.45
N GLU A 44 -19.98 -0.13 9.61
CA GLU A 44 -20.18 -1.36 8.85
C GLU A 44 -20.35 -2.59 9.78
N GLU A 45 -19.51 -2.67 10.81
CA GLU A 45 -19.56 -3.75 11.80
C GLU A 45 -20.84 -3.68 12.65
N PHE A 46 -21.23 -2.48 13.08
CA PHE A 46 -22.52 -2.26 13.75
C PHE A 46 -23.70 -2.66 12.86
N ARG A 47 -23.67 -2.29 11.57
CA ARG A 47 -24.72 -2.65 10.62
C ARG A 47 -24.84 -4.16 10.45
N SER A 48 -23.72 -4.85 10.21
CA SER A 48 -23.69 -6.31 10.08
C SER A 48 -24.16 -7.04 11.33
N THR A 49 -23.85 -6.50 12.52
CA THR A 49 -24.30 -7.05 13.80
C THR A 49 -25.81 -6.90 13.95
N ILE A 50 -26.37 -5.73 13.63
CA ILE A 50 -27.81 -5.49 13.73
C ILE A 50 -28.59 -6.33 12.72
N GLU A 51 -28.11 -6.45 11.47
CA GLU A 51 -28.71 -7.29 10.44
C GLU A 51 -28.73 -8.77 10.88
N THR A 52 -27.57 -9.30 11.30
CA THR A 52 -27.45 -10.69 11.82
C THR A 52 -28.36 -10.97 13.03
N ASN A 53 -28.52 -10.01 13.95
CA ASN A 53 -29.38 -10.18 15.12
C ASN A 53 -30.88 -10.03 14.80
N LEU A 54 -31.25 -9.29 13.75
CA LEU A 54 -32.63 -9.22 13.27
C LEU A 54 -33.02 -10.45 12.44
N GLU A 55 -32.10 -11.01 11.66
CA GLU A 55 -32.34 -12.21 10.85
C GLU A 55 -32.54 -13.48 11.70
N ILE A 56 -32.02 -13.52 12.93
CA ILE A 56 -32.32 -14.59 13.91
C ILE A 56 -33.80 -14.59 14.35
N ASN A 57 -34.54 -13.51 14.16
CA ASN A 57 -35.96 -13.39 14.54
C ASN A 57 -36.94 -13.44 13.35
N SER A 58 -36.47 -13.82 12.16
CA SER A 58 -37.33 -14.12 11.00
C SER A 58 -37.18 -15.60 10.64
N PRO A 59 -38.27 -16.36 10.39
CA PRO A 59 -38.16 -17.76 10.00
C PRO A 59 -37.43 -17.90 8.67
N ASP A 60 -36.44 -18.80 8.61
CA ASP A 60 -35.61 -19.12 7.45
C ASP A 60 -36.42 -19.32 6.15
N PRO A 61 -35.96 -18.81 4.99
CA PRO A 61 -36.39 -19.37 3.71
C PRO A 61 -35.81 -20.78 3.55
N VAL A 62 -36.72 -21.74 3.35
CA VAL A 62 -36.44 -23.17 3.16
C VAL A 62 -35.39 -23.40 2.05
N PRO A 63 -34.31 -24.18 2.30
CA PRO A 63 -33.34 -24.52 1.25
C PRO A 63 -34.01 -25.36 0.16
N SER A 64 -33.90 -24.92 -1.09
CA SER A 64 -34.35 -25.70 -2.26
C SER A 64 -33.41 -26.89 -2.49
N PRO A 65 -33.91 -28.13 -2.57
CA PRO A 65 -33.11 -29.34 -2.62
C PRO A 65 -32.84 -29.75 -4.07
N PHE A 66 -32.12 -28.94 -4.85
CA PHE A 66 -31.62 -29.42 -6.14
C PHE A 66 -30.20 -28.92 -6.40
N PRO A 67 -29.20 -29.81 -6.53
CA PRO A 67 -27.92 -29.47 -7.09
C PRO A 67 -28.11 -29.28 -8.61
N GLU A 68 -27.98 -28.05 -9.08
CA GLU A 68 -27.90 -27.79 -10.51
C GLU A 68 -26.52 -28.29 -11.01
N PRO A 69 -26.46 -29.21 -11.99
CA PRO A 69 -25.25 -29.90 -12.37
C PRO A 69 -24.23 -28.94 -13.00
N ALA A 70 -22.98 -29.04 -12.54
CA ALA A 70 -21.85 -28.31 -13.07
C ALA A 70 -21.68 -28.53 -14.60
N PRO A 71 -21.59 -27.47 -15.41
CA PRO A 71 -20.96 -27.55 -16.70
C PRO A 71 -19.45 -27.75 -16.52
N VAL A 72 -19.01 -28.94 -16.92
CA VAL A 72 -17.62 -29.35 -17.07
C VAL A 72 -16.92 -28.43 -18.08
N GLU A 73 -15.64 -28.13 -17.80
CA GLU A 73 -14.73 -27.24 -18.54
C GLU A 73 -14.68 -27.46 -20.06
N PRO A 74 -14.09 -26.51 -20.81
CA PRO A 74 -12.65 -26.72 -21.08
C PRO A 74 -11.84 -25.43 -20.99
N ALA A 75 -10.68 -25.53 -20.35
CA ALA A 75 -9.53 -24.70 -20.67
C ALA A 75 -9.12 -24.91 -22.15
N PRO A 76 -8.87 -23.85 -22.92
CA PRO A 76 -7.94 -23.88 -24.03
C PRO A 76 -6.71 -23.06 -23.64
N ALA A 77 -5.59 -23.74 -23.42
CA ALA A 77 -4.60 -23.99 -24.46
C ALA A 77 -3.72 -22.76 -24.71
N ALA A 78 -2.47 -22.92 -24.27
CA ALA A 78 -1.33 -22.15 -24.73
C ALA A 78 -1.31 -22.01 -26.26
N PRO A 79 -0.67 -20.95 -26.76
CA PRO A 79 0.09 -21.08 -27.99
C PRO A 79 1.58 -20.82 -27.74
N THR A 80 2.37 -21.85 -27.99
CA THR A 80 3.74 -21.79 -28.52
C THR A 80 3.81 -22.91 -29.57
N PRO A 81 4.70 -22.93 -30.60
CA PRO A 81 5.71 -21.96 -31.04
C PRO A 81 5.83 -21.78 -32.60
N ALA A 82 6.82 -20.96 -33.01
CA ALA A 82 7.72 -21.11 -34.18
C ALA A 82 7.29 -20.78 -35.64
N THR A 83 8.03 -19.86 -36.26
CA THR A 83 8.82 -19.97 -37.53
C THR A 83 9.15 -18.53 -37.98
N ALA A 84 10.37 -17.96 -37.89
CA ALA A 84 11.73 -18.32 -38.36
C ALA A 84 12.13 -17.57 -39.66
N GLU A 85 13.12 -16.67 -39.56
CA GLU A 85 14.22 -16.31 -40.50
C GLU A 85 14.91 -15.05 -39.92
N ALA A 86 16.06 -15.07 -39.21
CA ALA A 86 17.47 -15.42 -39.54
C ALA A 86 18.17 -14.41 -40.49
N PRO A 87 19.53 -14.28 -40.50
CA PRO A 87 20.42 -13.82 -39.43
C PRO A 87 21.51 -12.81 -39.92
N ALA A 88 22.15 -12.06 -39.00
CA ALA A 88 23.53 -11.53 -39.13
C ALA A 88 23.99 -11.01 -37.75
N ALA A 89 24.72 -11.78 -36.94
CA ALA A 89 26.17 -11.99 -36.96
C ALA A 89 27.00 -10.73 -36.61
N VAL A 90 27.38 -10.60 -35.33
CA VAL A 90 28.72 -10.25 -34.82
C VAL A 90 28.68 -10.46 -33.29
N SER A 91 29.10 -11.61 -32.77
CA SER A 91 30.47 -11.96 -32.33
C SER A 91 31.13 -10.91 -31.44
N GLY A 92 31.21 -11.22 -30.15
CA GLY A 92 31.88 -10.42 -29.14
C GLY A 92 31.74 -11.08 -27.77
N SER A 93 32.50 -12.14 -27.58
CA SER A 93 32.73 -12.77 -26.28
C SER A 93 33.34 -11.74 -25.31
N ASP A 94 32.67 -11.46 -24.19
CA ASP A 94 33.31 -11.39 -22.89
C ASP A 94 32.28 -11.57 -21.77
N ALA A 95 32.67 -12.31 -20.74
CA ALA A 95 31.91 -12.53 -19.51
C ALA A 95 31.86 -11.20 -18.68
N PRO A 96 31.02 -11.10 -17.64
CA PRO A 96 30.26 -9.90 -17.32
C PRO A 96 31.07 -8.81 -16.59
N PRO A 97 30.59 -7.57 -16.67
CA PRO A 97 30.35 -6.81 -15.46
C PRO A 97 28.85 -6.63 -15.30
N THR A 98 28.31 -7.31 -14.29
CA THR A 98 27.14 -6.87 -13.55
C THR A 98 27.17 -5.34 -13.47
N PRO A 99 26.17 -4.62 -14.01
CA PRO A 99 25.86 -3.31 -13.49
C PRO A 99 25.42 -3.56 -12.05
N GLU A 100 26.33 -3.35 -11.10
CA GLU A 100 25.96 -2.98 -9.74
C GLU A 100 25.17 -1.67 -9.86
N GLU A 101 23.89 -1.79 -10.23
CA GLU A 101 22.90 -0.90 -9.68
C GLU A 101 23.07 -0.98 -8.17
N PRO A 102 23.18 0.14 -7.44
CA PRO A 102 23.10 0.08 -6.00
C PRO A 102 21.66 -0.34 -5.67
N ALA A 103 21.44 -1.65 -5.63
CA ALA A 103 20.33 -2.29 -4.95
C ALA A 103 20.52 -1.96 -3.47
N GLY A 104 20.18 -0.71 -3.15
CA GLY A 104 20.32 -0.16 -1.83
C GLY A 104 19.59 -1.09 -0.90
N GLU A 105 20.29 -1.49 0.15
CA GLU A 105 19.86 -2.56 1.03
C GLU A 105 18.41 -2.30 1.52
N PRO A 106 17.58 -3.35 1.66
CA PRO A 106 16.13 -3.24 1.81
C PRO A 106 15.69 -2.42 3.02
N PHE A 107 16.54 -2.31 4.04
CA PHE A 107 16.25 -1.62 5.29
C PHE A 107 17.11 -0.37 5.47
N LEU A 108 16.53 0.65 6.09
CA LEU A 108 17.12 1.96 6.30
C LEU A 108 16.87 2.42 7.74
N ALA A 109 17.93 2.70 8.47
CA ALA A 109 17.88 3.37 9.77
C ALA A 109 18.42 4.81 9.64
N GLN A 110 18.01 5.67 10.55
CA GLN A 110 18.59 7.01 10.70
C GLN A 110 19.67 6.98 11.78
N ARG A 111 20.82 7.60 11.52
CA ARG A 111 21.91 7.76 12.48
C ARG A 111 21.43 8.55 13.69
N GLY A 112 21.43 7.92 14.87
CA GLY A 112 20.94 8.51 16.12
C GLY A 112 19.47 8.23 16.44
N ALA A 113 18.72 7.60 15.52
CA ALA A 113 17.39 7.07 15.81
C ALA A 113 17.48 5.66 16.39
N LYS A 114 16.42 5.22 17.08
CA LYS A 114 16.30 3.85 17.61
C LYS A 114 15.56 2.90 16.67
N LEU A 115 15.05 3.40 15.55
CA LEU A 115 14.17 2.64 14.66
C LEU A 115 14.82 2.45 13.29
N PHE A 116 14.60 1.29 12.69
CA PHE A 116 14.89 1.03 11.29
C PHE A 116 13.57 0.81 10.51
N HIS A 117 13.58 1.14 9.23
CA HIS A 117 12.42 1.20 8.35
C HIS A 117 12.69 0.46 7.05
N SER A 118 11.66 -0.03 6.36
CA SER A 118 11.80 -0.47 4.96
C SER A 118 11.91 0.74 4.02
N ARG A 119 12.54 0.59 2.85
CA ARG A 119 12.58 1.66 1.81
C ARG A 119 11.19 2.13 1.35
N ALA A 120 10.17 1.29 1.50
CA ALA A 120 8.79 1.62 1.17
C ALA A 120 8.10 2.50 2.24
N CYS A 121 8.70 2.67 3.41
CA CYS A 121 8.09 3.41 4.50
C CYS A 121 8.10 4.92 4.23
N GLY A 122 6.94 5.59 4.39
CA GLY A 122 6.79 7.02 4.10
C GLY A 122 7.72 7.91 4.94
N TRP A 123 8.08 7.48 6.15
CA TRP A 123 9.05 8.16 7.02
C TRP A 123 10.49 8.02 6.53
N ALA A 124 10.85 6.90 5.88
CA ALA A 124 12.20 6.70 5.34
C ALA A 124 12.56 7.75 4.27
N ARG A 125 11.55 8.29 3.56
CA ARG A 125 11.73 9.36 2.57
C ARG A 125 12.15 10.71 3.19
N GLN A 126 11.91 10.90 4.48
CA GLN A 126 12.22 12.15 5.19
C GLN A 126 13.61 12.13 5.83
N VAL A 127 14.27 10.97 5.90
CA VAL A 127 15.64 10.85 6.43
C VAL A 127 16.61 11.46 5.43
N ALA A 128 17.42 12.43 5.87
CA ALA A 128 18.45 13.03 5.04
C ALA A 128 19.50 12.00 4.62
N GLU A 129 19.95 12.00 3.36
CA GLU A 129 20.96 11.07 2.84
C GLU A 129 22.21 10.88 3.73
N PRO A 130 22.83 11.93 4.30
CA PRO A 130 24.01 11.74 5.14
C PRO A 130 23.74 10.91 6.39
N GLU A 131 22.50 10.83 6.87
CA GLU A 131 22.11 10.12 8.09
C GLU A 131 21.60 8.70 7.83
N ARG A 132 21.53 8.26 6.58
CA ARG A 132 21.01 6.92 6.23
C ARG A 132 22.05 5.85 6.52
N LEU A 133 21.67 4.87 7.33
CA LEU A 133 22.37 3.61 7.51
C LEU A 133 21.54 2.51 6.83
N TYR A 134 22.14 1.80 5.90
CA TYR A 134 21.47 0.72 5.18
C TYR A 134 21.78 -0.62 5.86
N PHE A 135 20.84 -1.56 5.80
CA PHE A 135 21.03 -2.94 6.23
C PHE A 135 20.45 -3.93 5.22
N LYS A 136 21.18 -5.01 4.96
CA LYS A 136 20.74 -6.11 4.08
C LYS A 136 19.68 -6.98 4.71
N ARG A 137 19.78 -7.21 6.03
CA ARG A 137 18.84 -8.04 6.78
C ARG A 137 18.33 -7.32 8.02
N VAL A 138 17.15 -7.73 8.51
CA VAL A 138 16.59 -7.25 9.78
C VAL A 138 17.43 -7.71 10.95
N ALA A 139 18.02 -8.91 10.85
CA ALA A 139 18.95 -9.43 11.87
C ALA A 139 20.10 -8.45 12.14
N ASP A 140 20.76 -8.00 11.07
CA ASP A 140 21.92 -7.09 11.16
C ASP A 140 21.53 -5.74 11.81
N ALA A 141 20.32 -5.24 11.51
CA ALA A 141 19.79 -4.00 12.12
C ALA A 141 19.46 -4.18 13.61
N LYS A 142 18.93 -5.34 14.02
CA LYS A 142 18.64 -5.66 15.43
C LYS A 142 19.91 -5.85 16.24
N GLU A 143 20.93 -6.50 15.66
CA GLU A 143 22.25 -6.64 16.28
C GLU A 143 22.94 -5.30 16.47
N ALA A 144 22.74 -4.36 15.54
CA ALA A 144 23.19 -2.97 15.67
C ALA A 144 22.36 -2.14 16.68
N GLY A 145 21.38 -2.75 17.36
CA GLY A 145 20.59 -2.13 18.43
C GLY A 145 19.38 -1.34 17.95
N PHE A 146 18.99 -1.45 16.68
CA PHE A 146 17.80 -0.79 16.15
C PHE A 146 16.55 -1.65 16.36
N LEU A 147 15.47 -0.99 16.74
CA LEU A 147 14.15 -1.56 16.92
C LEU A 147 13.35 -1.49 15.61
N VAL A 148 12.43 -2.44 15.47
CA VAL A 148 11.51 -2.49 14.34
C VAL A 148 10.56 -1.31 14.39
N CYS A 149 10.37 -0.61 13.27
CA CYS A 149 9.32 0.40 13.18
C CYS A 149 7.93 -0.24 13.29
N PRO A 150 7.08 0.18 14.25
CA PRO A 150 5.74 -0.39 14.42
C PRO A 150 4.77 -0.06 13.27
N VAL A 151 5.14 0.89 12.40
CA VAL A 151 4.33 1.34 11.25
C VAL A 151 4.66 0.56 9.98
N CYS A 152 5.91 0.11 9.86
CA CYS A 152 6.37 -0.64 8.71
C CYS A 152 6.97 -1.94 9.25
N ASP A 153 6.14 -2.98 9.34
CA ASP A 153 6.55 -4.32 9.77
C ASP A 153 7.48 -4.94 8.70
N PRO A 154 8.80 -4.96 8.95
CA PRO A 154 9.78 -5.51 8.04
C PRO A 154 9.83 -7.01 8.30
N TRP A 155 8.92 -7.73 7.65
CA TRP A 155 8.94 -9.18 7.69
C TRP A 155 10.13 -9.70 6.87
N GLU A 156 10.91 -10.61 7.45
CA GLU A 156 11.84 -11.46 6.71
C GLU A 156 11.35 -12.90 6.82
N ALA A 157 11.29 -13.61 5.68
CA ALA A 157 11.16 -15.07 5.69
C ALA A 157 12.46 -15.65 6.27
N ALA A 158 12.33 -16.48 7.30
CA ALA A 158 13.44 -17.23 7.88
C ALA A 158 14.02 -18.25 6.88
#